data_AF-A0A7C7RPZ2-F1
#
_entry.id   AF-A0A7C7RPZ2-F1
#
_cell.length_a   1.000
_cell.length_b   1.000
_cell.length_c   1.000
_cell.angle_alpha   90.00
_cell.angle_beta   90.00
_cell.angle_gamma   90.00
#
_symmetry.space_group_name_H-M   'P 1'
#
loop_
_entity.id
_entity.type
_entity.pdbx_description
1 polymer ?
#
loop_
_entity_poly.entity_id
_entity_poly.type
_entity_poly.pdbx_seq_one_letter_code
_entity_poly.pdbx_strand_id
1 'polypeptide(L)'
;ISGIMPTGAWRRPTRGFRFRVVGWGDVNWKRILTAFVEVGYDYVLSYEHEDPVMSREDGCEKCIAFLRPLIIKAPLEKVWW
;
A
#
# COMPACT_ATOMS: atom_id res chain seq x y z
N ILE A 1 -12.11 -3.74 23.41
CA ILE A 1 -11.68 -2.47 22.77
C ILE A 1 -10.18 -2.57 22.51
N SER A 2 -9.73 -2.31 21.28
CA SER A 2 -8.30 -2.07 21.03
C SER A 2 -7.98 -0.64 21.47
N GLY A 3 -6.99 -0.47 22.33
CA GLY A 3 -6.40 0.85 22.61
C GLY A 3 -5.50 1.30 21.45
N ILE A 4 -4.48 2.10 21.74
CA ILE A 4 -3.51 2.62 20.75
C ILE A 4 -2.75 1.49 20.04
N MET A 5 -2.41 0.41 20.76
CA MET A 5 -1.82 -0.80 20.18
C MET A 5 -2.80 -1.97 20.23
N PRO A 6 -3.17 -2.58 19.08
CA PRO A 6 -4.03 -3.76 19.09
C PRO A 6 -3.26 -5.00 19.58
N THR A 7 -3.63 -5.49 20.75
CA THR A 7 -3.12 -6.75 21.31
C THR A 7 -4.05 -7.93 21.02
N GLY A 8 -3.52 -9.15 21.19
CA GLY A 8 -4.25 -10.40 21.00
C GLY A 8 -4.20 -10.92 19.56
N ALA A 9 -5.08 -11.87 19.26
CA ALA A 9 -5.06 -12.61 17.99
C ALA A 9 -5.11 -11.67 16.77
N TRP A 10 -4.24 -11.96 15.81
CA TRP A 10 -4.11 -11.20 14.55
C TRP A 10 -5.42 -11.18 13.74
N ARG A 11 -6.18 -12.29 13.74
CA ARG A 11 -7.47 -12.42 13.03
C ARG A 11 -8.71 -11.94 13.79
N ARG A 12 -8.56 -11.34 14.98
CA ARG A 12 -9.72 -10.94 15.80
C ARG A 12 -10.59 -9.91 15.06
N PRO A 13 -11.91 -10.12 14.86
CA PRO A 13 -12.76 -9.17 14.14
C PRO A 13 -12.81 -7.77 14.76
N THR A 14 -12.77 -7.69 16.09
CA THR A 14 -12.78 -6.46 16.88
C THR A 14 -11.37 -5.88 17.14
N ARG A 15 -10.39 -6.23 16.31
CA ARG A 15 -9.05 -5.63 16.35
C ARG A 15 -9.12 -4.20 15.79
N GLY A 16 -8.54 -3.25 16.51
CA GLY A 16 -8.64 -1.81 16.21
C GLY A 16 -8.07 -1.40 14.86
N PHE A 17 -7.07 -2.14 14.37
CA PHE A 17 -6.70 -2.16 12.96
C PHE A 17 -6.22 -3.55 12.58
N ARG A 18 -6.13 -3.81 11.28
CA ARG A 18 -5.45 -4.99 10.73
C ARG A 18 -4.66 -4.57 9.51
N PHE A 19 -3.56 -5.24 9.25
CA PHE A 19 -2.84 -5.12 7.99
C PHE A 19 -3.71 -5.61 6.84
N ARG A 20 -3.62 -4.95 5.70
CA ARG A 20 -4.43 -5.22 4.51
C ARG A 20 -3.55 -5.17 3.26
N VAL A 21 -3.96 -5.89 2.23
CA VAL A 21 -3.37 -5.75 0.89
C VAL A 21 -3.38 -4.29 0.45
N VAL A 22 -2.34 -3.86 -0.26
CA VAL A 22 -2.24 -2.52 -0.84
C VAL A 22 -3.50 -2.18 -1.64
N GLY A 23 -4.07 -1.00 -1.39
CA GLY A 23 -5.36 -0.58 -1.95
C GLY A 23 -6.62 -1.04 -1.21
N TRP A 24 -6.51 -1.92 -0.20
CA TRP A 24 -7.65 -2.45 0.59
C TRP A 24 -7.68 -1.98 2.05
N GLY A 25 -6.78 -1.06 2.42
CA GLY A 25 -6.79 -0.34 3.69
C GLY A 25 -6.89 1.17 3.47
N ASP A 26 -6.66 1.94 4.53
CA ASP A 26 -6.91 3.39 4.54
C ASP A 26 -5.70 4.26 4.10
N VAL A 27 -4.63 3.62 3.62
CA VAL A 27 -3.40 4.31 3.20
C VAL A 27 -3.62 5.04 1.87
N ASN A 28 -3.26 6.33 1.81
CA ASN A 28 -3.28 7.11 0.57
C ASN A 28 -2.03 6.81 -0.29
N TRP A 29 -2.12 5.73 -1.07
CA TRP A 29 -1.03 5.27 -1.95
C TRP A 29 -0.63 6.27 -3.04
N LYS A 30 -1.58 7.06 -3.56
CA LYS A 30 -1.28 8.11 -4.55
C LYS A 30 -0.31 9.13 -3.96
N ARG A 31 -0.57 9.60 -2.73
CA ARG A 31 0.32 10.53 -2.02
C ARG A 31 1.72 9.94 -1.81
N ILE A 32 1.81 8.66 -1.44
CA ILE A 32 3.11 8.00 -1.23
C ILE A 32 3.90 7.91 -2.53
N LEU A 33 3.26 7.45 -3.62
CA LEU A 33 3.93 7.33 -4.92
C LEU A 33 4.34 8.69 -5.49
N THR A 34 3.53 9.74 -5.30
CA THR A 34 3.92 11.11 -5.64
C THR A 34 5.16 11.54 -4.84
N ALA A 35 5.18 11.31 -3.53
CA ALA A 35 6.33 11.66 -2.70
C ALA A 35 7.62 10.95 -3.14
N PHE A 36 7.54 9.69 -3.57
CA PHE A 36 8.71 8.99 -4.14
C PHE A 36 9.26 9.67 -5.38
N VAL A 37 8.39 10.12 -6.28
CA VAL A 37 8.81 10.88 -7.47
C VAL A 37 9.42 12.23 -7.08
N GLU A 38 8.82 12.93 -6.11
CA GLU A 38 9.31 14.24 -5.64
C GLU A 38 10.73 14.18 -5.06
N VAL A 39 11.10 13.07 -4.41
CA VAL A 39 12.44 12.87 -3.85
C VAL A 39 13.40 12.14 -4.79
N GLY A 40 12.98 11.84 -6.02
CA GLY A 40 13.81 11.17 -7.02
C GLY A 40 14.08 9.69 -6.73
N TYR A 41 13.20 9.00 -6.00
CA TYR A 41 13.32 7.56 -5.78
C TYR A 41 13.00 6.79 -7.07
N ASP A 42 13.96 5.98 -7.54
CA ASP A 42 13.89 5.26 -8.82
C ASP A 42 14.05 3.74 -8.69
N TYR A 43 14.04 3.23 -7.45
CA TYR A 43 14.29 1.83 -7.16
C TYR A 43 13.00 1.01 -6.97
N VAL A 44 13.15 -0.22 -6.47
CA VAL A 44 12.09 -1.22 -6.37
C VAL A 44 11.05 -0.86 -5.30
N LEU A 45 9.77 -1.10 -5.58
CA LEU A 45 8.73 -1.19 -4.56
C LEU A 45 8.58 -2.65 -4.13
N SER A 46 8.94 -2.95 -2.88
CA SER A 46 8.79 -4.28 -2.31
C SER A 46 7.42 -4.43 -1.64
N TYR A 47 6.86 -5.64 -1.68
CA TYR A 47 5.58 -5.99 -1.07
C TYR A 47 5.76 -7.14 -0.09
N GLU A 48 5.26 -6.95 1.12
CA GLU A 48 5.14 -7.97 2.16
C GLU A 48 3.66 -8.29 2.39
N HIS A 49 3.34 -9.58 2.53
CA HIS A 49 1.96 -10.03 2.65
C HIS A 49 1.58 -10.32 4.11
N GLU A 50 0.74 -9.45 4.67
CA GLU A 50 0.17 -9.60 6.02
C GLU A 50 -1.37 -9.37 6.05
N ASP A 51 -2.13 -9.82 5.06
CA ASP A 51 -3.60 -9.70 5.11
C ASP A 51 -4.23 -10.94 5.78
N PRO A 52 -5.07 -10.79 6.82
CA PRO A 52 -5.73 -11.93 7.47
C PRO A 52 -6.92 -12.51 6.68
N VAL A 53 -7.31 -11.90 5.56
CA VAL A 53 -8.48 -12.26 4.75
C VAL A 53 -8.08 -12.90 3.43
N MET A 54 -7.08 -12.35 2.72
CA MET A 54 -6.64 -12.83 1.41
C MET A 54 -5.51 -13.87 1.53
N SER A 55 -5.39 -14.75 0.53
CA SER A 55 -4.19 -15.58 0.40
C SER A 55 -3.01 -14.74 -0.10
N ARG A 56 -1.80 -15.29 0.02
CA ARG A 56 -0.58 -14.62 -0.44
C ARG A 56 -0.65 -14.33 -1.94
N GLU A 57 -1.12 -15.29 -2.72
CA GLU A 57 -1.22 -15.23 -4.17
C GLU A 57 -2.26 -14.19 -4.61
N ASP A 58 -3.50 -14.27 -4.10
CA ASP A 58 -4.58 -13.32 -4.43
C ASP A 58 -4.22 -11.89 -3.98
N GLY A 59 -3.59 -11.76 -2.81
CA GLY A 59 -3.12 -10.46 -2.33
C GLY A 59 -2.00 -9.87 -3.19
N CYS A 60 -1.08 -10.70 -3.68
CA CYS A 60 -0.02 -10.26 -4.59
C CYS A 60 -0.61 -9.76 -5.92
N GLU A 61 -1.53 -10.53 -6.52
CA GLU A 61 -2.19 -10.15 -7.78
C GLU A 61 -2.96 -8.83 -7.65
N LYS A 62 -3.73 -8.67 -6.57
CA LYS A 62 -4.47 -7.43 -6.29
C LYS A 62 -3.55 -6.24 -6.01
N CYS A 63 -2.46 -6.45 -5.28
CA CYS A 63 -1.44 -5.43 -5.02
C CYS A 63 -0.86 -4.90 -6.34
N ILE A 64 -0.43 -5.81 -7.23
CA ILE A 64 0.11 -5.45 -8.56
C ILE A 64 -0.94 -4.73 -9.38
N ALA A 65 -2.17 -5.24 -9.45
CA ALA A 65 -3.26 -4.63 -10.21
C ALA A 65 -3.57 -3.21 -9.74
N PHE A 66 -3.49 -2.94 -8.43
CA PHE A 66 -3.74 -1.62 -7.88
C PHE A 66 -2.57 -0.64 -8.08
N LEU A 67 -1.32 -1.06 -7.80
CA LEU A 67 -0.16 -0.18 -7.86
C LEU A 67 0.30 0.12 -9.29
N ARG A 68 0.25 -0.87 -10.19
CA ARG A 68 0.75 -0.74 -11.56
C ARG A 68 0.23 0.50 -12.31
N PRO A 69 -1.07 0.83 -12.30
CA PRO A 69 -1.56 2.05 -12.97
C PRO A 69 -1.16 3.36 -12.26
N LEU A 70 -0.68 3.31 -11.02
CA LEU A 70 -0.27 4.50 -10.26
C LEU A 70 1.22 4.84 -10.40
N ILE A 71 2.01 3.95 -11.00
CA ILE A 71 3.45 4.18 -11.22
C ILE A 71 3.63 5.29 -12.26
N ILE A 72 4.25 6.39 -11.85
CA ILE A 72 4.60 7.51 -12.72
C ILE A 72 5.91 7.16 -13.43
N LYS A 73 5.82 6.84 -14.73
CA LYS A 73 6.97 6.42 -15.54
C LYS A 73 7.74 7.57 -16.17
N ALA A 74 7.09 8.72 -16.32
CA ALA A 74 7.66 9.92 -16.91
C ALA A 74 7.31 11.12 -16.02
N PRO A 75 8.13 11.39 -14.99
CA PRO A 75 8.01 12.62 -14.19
C PRO A 75 8.10 13.86 -15.08
N LEU A 76 7.51 14.97 -14.62
CA LEU A 76 7.56 16.23 -15.35
C LEU A 76 8.99 16.81 -15.33
N GLU A 77 9.66 16.80 -16.49
CA GLU A 77 11.00 17.40 -16.62
C GLU A 77 10.94 18.91 -16.86
N LYS A 78 9.98 19.35 -17.68
CA LYS A 78 9.80 20.75 -18.04
C LYS A 78 8.34 21.13 -18.01
N VAL A 79 8.07 22.20 -17.28
CA VAL A 79 6.81 22.93 -17.29
C VAL A 79 6.50 23.42 -18.70
N TRP A 80 5.30 23.14 -19.22
CA TRP A 80 4.86 23.56 -20.54
C TRP A 80 3.50 24.27 -20.45
N TRP A 81 3.54 25.60 -20.38
CA TRP A 81 2.45 26.55 -20.57
C TRP A 81 3.05 27.94 -20.80
#